data_AF-A0A150H7T3-F1
#
_entry.id   AF-A0A150H7T3-F1
#
_cell.length_a   1.000
_cell.length_b   1.000
_cell.length_c   1.000
_cell.angle_alpha   90.00
_cell.angle_beta   90.00
_cell.angle_gamma   90.00
#
_symmetry.space_group_name_H-M   'P 1'
#
loop_
_entity.id
_entity.type
_entity.pdbx_description
1 polymer ?
#
loop_
_entity_poly.entity_id
_entity_poly.type
_entity_poly.pdbx_seq_one_letter_code
_entity_poly.pdbx_strand_id
1 'polypeptide(L)'
;MTIIAAVDGSALGNPGPAGWAWYISEDQWASGGWPKATNNRGELQAVIELLRAVEDSGSDVHVLCDSQYAINSITKWMAGWKKRGWKKADGKPVLNDDLMKQLDELMSAAKSAGRSITYEWVKGHANHRMNERADDLARAAAGAYQNGTEPDSGPGFAGIVGDTHKSADTRAEENSPEGTSEAGTSAAGSAASEKSAEDTVRIWADVPRDLASAIAEQARSEGVRPQDYLAGLVEKAVRG
;
A
#
# COMPACT_ATOMS: atom_id res chain seq x y z
N MET A 1 -21.35 -10.66 2.98
CA MET A 1 -20.55 -10.09 1.88
C MET A 1 -19.11 -10.08 2.36
N THR A 2 -18.16 -10.40 1.49
CA THR A 2 -16.73 -10.41 1.85
C THR A 2 -16.00 -9.37 1.00
N ILE A 3 -15.29 -8.47 1.66
CA ILE A 3 -14.40 -7.49 1.03
C ILE A 3 -13.05 -8.17 0.81
N ILE A 4 -12.57 -8.18 -0.43
CA ILE A 4 -11.23 -8.61 -0.78
C ILE A 4 -10.39 -7.36 -0.96
N ALA A 5 -9.28 -7.26 -0.23
CA ALA A 5 -8.39 -6.11 -0.28
C ALA A 5 -6.94 -6.56 -0.28
N ALA A 6 -6.08 -5.87 -1.02
CA ALA A 6 -4.64 -6.01 -0.90
C ALA A 6 -4.07 -4.92 0.00
N VAL A 7 -2.99 -5.23 0.71
CA VAL A 7 -2.28 -4.29 1.58
C VAL A 7 -0.79 -4.40 1.34
N ASP A 8 -0.09 -3.27 1.37
CA ASP A 8 1.36 -3.24 1.24
C ASP A 8 1.99 -2.07 2.02
N GLY A 9 3.27 -2.20 2.33
CA GLY A 9 4.11 -1.18 2.94
C GLY A 9 5.42 -1.03 2.18
N SER A 10 5.90 0.21 2.08
CA SER A 10 7.15 0.52 1.41
C SER A 10 8.04 1.41 2.27
N ALA A 11 9.36 1.27 2.14
CA ALA A 11 10.33 2.18 2.74
C ALA A 11 11.51 2.45 1.79
N LEU A 12 11.80 3.73 1.53
CA LEU A 12 12.93 4.21 0.75
C LEU A 12 14.16 4.33 1.67
N GLY A 13 14.72 3.17 2.02
CA GLY A 13 15.68 3.00 3.11
C GLY A 13 14.99 2.49 4.37
N ASN A 14 15.67 1.67 5.18
CA ASN A 14 15.03 0.95 6.30
C ASN A 14 15.86 1.07 7.61
N PRO A 15 15.63 2.11 8.44
CA PRO A 15 14.54 3.09 8.36
C PRO A 15 14.79 4.25 7.38
N GLY A 16 13.71 4.81 6.82
CA GLY A 16 13.70 5.89 5.83
C GLY A 16 12.28 6.39 5.54
N PRO A 17 12.08 7.32 4.59
CA PRO A 17 10.74 7.71 4.13
C PRO A 17 9.94 6.48 3.75
N ALA A 18 8.74 6.36 4.28
CA ALA A 18 7.99 5.12 4.22
C ALA A 18 6.51 5.39 4.02
N GLY A 19 5.84 4.45 3.36
CA GLY A 19 4.44 4.52 3.02
C GLY A 19 3.72 3.21 3.32
N TRP A 20 2.40 3.30 3.37
CA TRP A 20 1.46 2.20 3.50
C TRP A 20 0.32 2.42 2.52
N ALA A 21 -0.29 1.35 2.05
CA ALA A 21 -1.50 1.44 1.25
C ALA A 21 -2.36 0.19 1.40
N TRP A 22 -3.67 0.38 1.26
CA TRP A 22 -4.61 -0.70 1.01
C TRP A 22 -5.42 -0.40 -0.26
N TYR A 23 -5.81 -1.47 -0.96
CA TYR A 23 -6.46 -1.38 -2.26
C TYR A 23 -7.57 -2.43 -2.39
N ILE A 24 -8.77 -1.99 -2.73
CA ILE A 24 -9.92 -2.83 -3.10
C ILE A 24 -10.22 -2.65 -4.59
N SER A 25 -10.32 -1.40 -5.03
CA SER A 25 -10.55 -1.00 -6.43
C SER A 25 -9.99 0.42 -6.67
N GLU A 26 -9.98 0.90 -7.91
CA GLU A 26 -9.52 2.26 -8.24
C GLU A 26 -10.33 3.38 -7.56
N ASP A 27 -11.58 3.09 -7.18
CA ASP A 27 -12.45 4.02 -6.44
C ASP A 27 -12.44 3.76 -4.93
N GLN A 28 -11.76 2.70 -4.47
CA GLN A 28 -11.69 2.28 -3.07
C GLN A 28 -10.28 1.86 -2.70
N TRP A 29 -9.47 2.85 -2.32
CA TRP A 29 -8.11 2.67 -1.82
C TRP A 29 -7.73 3.84 -0.93
N ALA A 30 -6.74 3.63 -0.08
CA ALA A 30 -6.09 4.73 0.62
C ALA A 30 -4.60 4.47 0.81
N SER A 31 -3.84 5.56 0.91
CA SER A 31 -2.41 5.51 1.17
C SER A 31 -1.98 6.61 2.14
N GLY A 32 -0.81 6.44 2.74
CA GLY A 32 -0.21 7.43 3.62
C GLY A 32 1.19 7.00 4.01
N GLY A 33 1.81 7.68 4.98
CA GLY A 33 3.18 7.34 5.35
C GLY A 33 3.80 8.23 6.41
N TRP A 34 5.14 8.21 6.46
CA TRP A 34 5.95 9.01 7.38
C TRP A 34 7.27 9.43 6.73
N PRO A 35 7.86 10.55 7.18
CA PRO A 35 9.23 10.93 6.79
C PRO A 35 10.28 9.89 7.16
N LYS A 36 10.05 9.09 8.21
CA LYS A 36 10.96 8.05 8.67
C LYS A 36 10.23 6.92 9.39
N ALA A 37 10.14 5.76 8.76
CA ALA A 37 9.67 4.51 9.38
C ALA A 37 10.36 3.29 8.71
N THR A 38 9.86 2.08 8.98
CA THR A 38 10.38 0.82 8.41
C THR A 38 9.33 0.18 7.52
N ASN A 39 9.75 -0.73 6.63
CA ASN A 39 8.84 -1.47 5.75
C ASN A 39 7.78 -2.21 6.58
N ASN A 40 8.23 -2.97 7.57
CA ASN A 40 7.39 -3.74 8.50
C ASN A 40 6.34 -2.88 9.20
N ARG A 41 6.65 -1.61 9.49
CA ARG A 41 5.68 -0.69 10.11
C ARG A 41 4.62 -0.27 9.09
N GLY A 42 5.02 0.03 7.85
CA GLY A 42 4.10 0.31 6.74
C GLY A 42 3.14 -0.84 6.47
N GLU A 43 3.66 -2.08 6.40
CA GLU A 43 2.86 -3.29 6.17
C GLU A 43 1.79 -3.50 7.25
N LEU A 44 2.15 -3.33 8.54
CA LEU A 44 1.20 -3.45 9.65
C LEU A 44 0.18 -2.31 9.65
N GLN A 45 0.61 -1.08 9.34
CA GLN A 45 -0.29 0.07 9.26
C GLN A 45 -1.32 -0.09 8.14
N ALA A 46 -0.91 -0.60 6.98
CA ALA A 46 -1.83 -0.84 5.87
C ALA A 46 -3.00 -1.74 6.29
N VAL A 47 -2.73 -2.79 7.09
CA VAL A 47 -3.78 -3.64 7.67
C VAL A 47 -4.66 -2.85 8.65
N ILE A 48 -4.08 -2.04 9.53
CA ILE A 48 -4.83 -1.22 10.50
C ILE A 48 -5.80 -0.28 9.77
N GLU A 49 -5.30 0.45 8.78
CA GLU A 49 -6.09 1.44 8.05
C GLU A 49 -7.16 0.79 7.19
N LEU A 50 -6.90 -0.38 6.61
CA LEU A 50 -7.93 -1.17 5.94
C LEU A 50 -9.05 -1.55 6.93
N LEU A 51 -8.69 -2.12 8.09
CA LEU A 51 -9.68 -2.59 9.07
C LEU A 51 -10.54 -1.45 9.64
N ARG A 52 -9.95 -0.27 9.83
CA ARG A 52 -10.67 0.96 10.21
C ARG A 52 -11.62 1.40 9.11
N ALA A 53 -11.14 1.50 7.87
CA ALA A 53 -11.93 1.98 6.75
C ALA A 53 -13.19 1.14 6.50
N VAL A 54 -13.09 -0.17 6.74
CA VAL A 54 -14.20 -1.12 6.54
C VAL A 54 -14.91 -1.49 7.84
N GLU A 55 -14.69 -0.77 8.95
CA GLU A 55 -15.25 -1.11 10.26
C GLU A 55 -16.79 -1.12 10.23
N ASP A 56 -17.39 -0.05 9.72
CA ASP A 56 -18.85 0.16 9.66
C ASP A 56 -19.55 -0.67 8.57
N SER A 57 -18.79 -1.31 7.66
CA SER A 57 -19.36 -2.10 6.56
C SER A 57 -20.06 -3.37 7.04
N GLY A 58 -19.76 -3.84 8.26
CA GLY A 58 -20.23 -5.13 8.78
C GLY A 58 -19.75 -6.35 7.99
N SER A 59 -18.88 -6.17 6.99
CA SER A 59 -18.48 -7.23 6.07
C SER A 59 -17.28 -8.02 6.58
N ASP A 60 -17.20 -9.29 6.19
CA ASP A 60 -15.98 -10.08 6.34
C ASP A 60 -14.87 -9.48 5.47
N VAL A 61 -13.62 -9.66 5.89
CA VAL A 61 -12.45 -9.13 5.17
C VAL A 61 -11.49 -10.26 4.82
N HIS A 62 -11.07 -10.30 3.57
CA HIS A 62 -10.02 -11.18 3.06
C HIS A 62 -8.85 -10.33 2.57
N VAL A 63 -7.74 -10.41 3.30
CA VAL A 63 -6.56 -9.56 3.11
C VAL A 63 -5.51 -10.32 2.31
N LEU A 64 -5.13 -9.78 1.16
CA LEU A 64 -4.01 -10.22 0.35
C LEU A 64 -2.78 -9.42 0.76
N CYS A 65 -1.71 -10.10 1.13
CA CYS A 65 -0.48 -9.46 1.61
C CYS A 65 0.73 -10.31 1.27
N ASP A 66 1.81 -9.72 0.77
CA ASP A 66 3.05 -10.43 0.52
C ASP A 66 4.02 -10.43 1.71
N SER A 67 3.71 -9.67 2.76
CA SER A 67 4.46 -9.69 4.01
C SER A 67 4.13 -10.88 4.89
N GLN A 68 5.06 -11.84 4.90
CA GLN A 68 5.05 -12.90 5.90
C GLN A 68 5.22 -12.35 7.32
N TYR A 69 5.93 -11.22 7.49
CA TYR A 69 6.09 -10.61 8.81
C TYR A 69 4.74 -10.13 9.36
N ALA A 70 3.95 -9.40 8.57
CA ALA A 70 2.64 -8.91 8.99
C ALA A 70 1.69 -10.06 9.28
N ILE A 71 1.57 -11.01 8.34
CA ILE A 71 0.69 -12.19 8.49
C ILE A 71 1.08 -12.99 9.74
N ASN A 72 2.36 -13.32 9.94
CA ASN A 72 2.79 -14.10 11.11
C ASN A 72 2.63 -13.32 12.42
N SER A 73 2.86 -12.00 12.41
CA SER A 73 2.67 -11.15 13.59
C SER A 73 1.23 -11.20 14.07
N ILE A 74 0.27 -11.11 13.15
CA ILE A 74 -1.16 -11.14 13.46
C ILE A 74 -1.63 -12.56 13.81
N THR A 75 -1.29 -13.55 12.99
CA THR A 75 -1.91 -14.89 13.07
C THR A 75 -1.19 -15.86 14.01
N LYS A 76 0.12 -15.70 14.24
CA LYS A 76 0.93 -16.67 15.01
C LYS A 76 1.49 -16.09 16.30
N TRP A 77 1.94 -14.84 16.29
CA TRP A 77 2.74 -14.30 17.40
C TRP A 77 1.93 -13.46 18.38
N MET A 78 0.92 -12.72 17.90
CA MET A 78 0.10 -11.80 18.70
C MET A 78 -0.43 -12.44 20.00
N ALA A 79 -1.01 -13.64 19.92
CA ALA A 79 -1.54 -14.34 21.10
C ALA A 79 -0.47 -14.61 22.17
N GLY A 80 0.73 -15.01 21.74
CA GLY A 80 1.88 -15.24 22.61
C GLY A 80 2.40 -13.94 23.23
N TRP A 81 2.46 -12.86 22.46
CA TRP A 81 2.88 -11.54 22.95
C TRP A 81 1.89 -10.97 23.95
N LYS A 82 0.58 -11.07 23.69
CA LYS A 82 -0.50 -10.64 24.59
C LYS A 82 -0.43 -11.36 25.94
N LYS A 83 -0.24 -12.70 25.93
CA LYS A 83 -0.05 -13.48 27.17
C LYS A 83 1.15 -13.02 28.00
N ARG A 84 2.17 -12.45 27.35
CA ARG A 84 3.40 -11.96 27.97
C ARG A 84 3.39 -10.45 28.25
N GLY A 85 2.22 -9.80 28.14
CA GLY A 85 2.08 -8.37 28.37
C GLY A 85 2.85 -7.52 27.35
N TRP A 86 2.93 -7.97 26.09
CA TRP A 86 3.61 -7.30 24.98
C TRP A 86 5.12 -7.12 25.17
N LYS A 87 5.75 -8.05 25.91
CA LYS A 87 7.19 -8.05 26.17
C LYS A 87 7.90 -9.28 25.61
N LYS A 88 9.13 -9.06 25.15
CA LYS A 88 10.11 -10.09 24.78
C LYS A 88 10.74 -10.72 26.03
N ALA A 89 11.62 -11.71 25.82
CA ALA A 89 12.23 -12.48 26.91
C ALA A 89 13.23 -11.64 27.72
N ASP A 90 13.83 -10.64 27.07
CA ASP A 90 14.71 -9.63 27.65
C ASP A 90 13.95 -8.52 28.42
N GLY A 91 12.61 -8.63 28.56
CA GLY A 91 11.76 -7.65 29.23
C GLY A 91 11.44 -6.40 28.40
N LYS A 92 12.05 -6.24 27.22
CA LYS A 92 11.77 -5.11 26.33
C LYS A 92 10.42 -5.29 25.62
N PRO A 93 9.76 -4.22 25.17
CA PRO A 93 8.57 -4.33 24.33
C PRO A 93 8.84 -5.16 23.06
N VAL A 94 7.80 -5.80 22.54
CA VAL A 94 7.85 -6.40 21.21
C VAL A 94 8.01 -5.32 20.14
N LEU A 95 8.55 -5.68 18.98
CA LEU A 95 8.69 -4.72 17.88
C LEU A 95 7.30 -4.27 17.41
N ASN A 96 7.13 -2.97 17.14
CA ASN A 96 5.86 -2.36 16.74
C ASN A 96 4.71 -2.65 17.72
N ASP A 97 4.99 -2.68 19.04
CA ASP A 97 3.97 -3.02 20.04
C ASP A 97 2.78 -2.05 20.03
N ASP A 98 3.01 -0.80 19.66
CA ASP A 98 2.00 0.24 19.45
C ASP A 98 1.00 -0.12 18.32
N LEU A 99 1.49 -0.63 17.18
CA LEU A 99 0.63 -1.09 16.09
C LEU A 99 -0.02 -2.44 16.41
N MET A 100 0.71 -3.34 17.06
CA MET A 100 0.20 -4.65 17.41
C MET A 100 -0.97 -4.59 18.40
N LYS A 101 -0.95 -3.64 19.34
CA LYS A 101 -2.06 -3.39 20.26
C LYS A 101 -3.29 -2.86 19.52
N GLN A 102 -3.11 -1.91 18.60
CA GLN A 102 -4.20 -1.40 17.75
C GLN A 102 -4.83 -2.51 16.89
N LEU A 103 -4.00 -3.39 16.30
CA LEU A 103 -4.49 -4.56 15.57
C LEU A 103 -5.28 -5.51 16.47
N ASP A 104 -4.80 -5.81 17.69
CA ASP A 104 -5.53 -6.67 18.64
C ASP A 104 -6.90 -6.09 19.00
N GLU A 105 -7.00 -4.77 19.18
CA GLU A 105 -8.26 -4.06 19.44
C GLU A 105 -9.23 -4.18 18.25
N LEU A 106 -8.79 -3.85 17.04
CA LEU A 106 -9.61 -3.92 15.82
C LEU A 106 -10.07 -5.35 15.51
N MET A 107 -9.18 -6.33 15.65
CA MET A 107 -9.51 -7.75 15.46
C MET A 107 -10.51 -8.25 16.52
N SER A 108 -10.37 -7.79 17.77
CA SER A 108 -11.31 -8.13 18.84
C SER A 108 -12.68 -7.49 18.62
N ALA A 109 -12.72 -6.24 18.15
CA ALA A 109 -13.95 -5.55 17.77
C ALA A 109 -14.67 -6.27 16.61
N ALA A 110 -13.96 -6.56 15.53
CA ALA A 110 -14.50 -7.30 14.39
C ALA A 110 -15.06 -8.67 14.80
N LYS A 111 -14.32 -9.43 15.62
CA LYS A 111 -14.78 -10.71 16.15
C LYS A 111 -16.05 -10.56 17.00
N SER A 112 -16.13 -9.53 17.83
CA SER A 112 -17.30 -9.26 18.68
C SER A 112 -18.53 -8.87 17.87
N ALA A 113 -18.33 -8.23 16.72
CA ALA A 113 -19.36 -7.94 15.73
C ALA A 113 -19.70 -9.15 14.83
N GLY A 114 -19.12 -10.32 15.06
CA GLY A 114 -19.38 -11.53 14.26
C GLY A 114 -18.71 -11.54 12.89
N ARG A 115 -17.72 -10.67 12.65
CA ARG A 115 -17.00 -10.55 11.38
C ARG A 115 -15.76 -11.43 11.36
N SER A 116 -15.48 -12.03 10.22
CA SER A 116 -14.29 -12.82 9.95
C SER A 116 -13.24 -11.99 9.22
N ILE A 117 -12.00 -12.03 9.69
CA ILE A 117 -10.84 -11.43 9.02
C ILE A 117 -9.87 -12.57 8.69
N THR A 118 -9.58 -12.74 7.42
CA THR A 118 -8.71 -13.80 6.89
C THR A 118 -7.56 -13.20 6.09
N TYR A 119 -6.46 -13.94 5.99
CA TYR A 119 -5.25 -13.48 5.32
C TYR A 119 -4.79 -14.53 4.31
N GLU A 120 -4.39 -14.10 3.13
CA GLU A 120 -3.72 -14.90 2.12
C GLU A 120 -2.33 -14.30 1.87
N TRP A 121 -1.31 -15.15 2.00
CA TRP A 121 0.03 -14.77 1.58
C TRP A 121 0.12 -14.89 0.06
N VAL A 122 0.35 -13.75 -0.59
CA VAL A 122 0.63 -13.70 -2.03
C VAL A 122 2.12 -13.53 -2.24
N LYS A 123 2.64 -14.05 -3.35
CA LYS A 123 4.05 -13.81 -3.70
C LYS A 123 4.17 -12.43 -4.33
N GLY A 124 4.97 -11.54 -3.74
CA GLY A 124 5.28 -10.23 -4.31
C GLY A 124 5.83 -10.33 -5.74
N HIS A 125 5.49 -9.37 -6.59
CA HIS A 125 5.92 -9.27 -8.00
C HIS A 125 5.60 -10.50 -8.88
N ALA A 126 4.49 -11.19 -8.59
CA ALA A 126 4.05 -12.38 -9.33
C ALA A 126 2.81 -12.13 -10.21
N ASN A 127 2.61 -10.91 -10.74
CA ASN A 127 1.42 -10.49 -11.50
C ASN A 127 0.11 -10.51 -10.68
N HIS A 128 0.20 -10.34 -9.36
CA HIS A 128 -0.98 -10.20 -8.52
C HIS A 128 -1.46 -8.75 -8.53
N ARG A 129 -2.31 -8.41 -9.51
CA ARG A 129 -2.72 -7.02 -9.82
C ARG A 129 -3.10 -6.16 -8.61
N MET A 130 -3.88 -6.69 -7.66
CA MET A 130 -4.28 -5.91 -6.48
C MET A 130 -3.10 -5.60 -5.55
N ASN A 131 -2.16 -6.54 -5.39
CA ASN A 131 -0.98 -6.36 -4.56
C ASN A 131 0.01 -5.42 -5.22
N GLU A 132 0.20 -5.55 -6.54
CA GLU A 132 1.02 -4.61 -7.31
C GLU A 132 0.46 -3.18 -7.23
N ARG A 133 -0.87 -3.04 -7.24
CA ARG A 133 -1.50 -1.73 -7.06
C ARG A 133 -1.27 -1.17 -5.66
N ALA A 134 -1.37 -1.99 -4.62
CA ALA A 134 -1.05 -1.57 -3.24
C ALA A 134 0.44 -1.19 -3.09
N ASP A 135 1.35 -1.96 -3.67
CA ASP A 135 2.80 -1.70 -3.69
C ASP A 135 3.12 -0.35 -4.35
N ASP A 136 2.54 -0.09 -5.53
CA ASP A 136 2.72 1.16 -6.26
C ASP A 136 2.24 2.37 -5.43
N LEU A 137 1.07 2.23 -4.76
CA LEU A 137 0.51 3.27 -3.90
C LEU A 137 1.39 3.52 -2.66
N ALA A 138 1.85 2.45 -1.99
CA ALA A 138 2.72 2.56 -0.82
C ALA A 138 4.08 3.19 -1.18
N ARG A 139 4.66 2.83 -2.33
CA ARG A 139 5.88 3.44 -2.86
C ARG A 139 5.69 4.90 -3.23
N ALA A 140 4.57 5.25 -3.87
CA ALA A 140 4.25 6.63 -4.20
C ALA A 140 4.15 7.49 -2.93
N ALA A 141 3.51 6.99 -1.88
CA ALA A 141 3.44 7.68 -0.60
C ALA A 141 4.82 7.86 0.05
N ALA A 142 5.66 6.82 0.06
CA ALA A 142 7.04 6.92 0.55
C ALA A 142 7.87 7.95 -0.25
N GLY A 143 7.69 7.98 -1.58
CA GLY A 143 8.31 8.94 -2.48
C GLY A 143 7.87 10.37 -2.22
N ALA A 144 6.59 10.61 -1.92
CA ALA A 144 6.10 11.93 -1.53
C ALA A 144 6.83 12.45 -0.28
N TYR A 145 6.98 11.61 0.75
CA TYR A 145 7.74 11.99 1.94
C TYR A 145 9.22 12.22 1.68
N GLN A 146 9.85 11.44 0.79
CA GLN A 146 11.23 11.68 0.38
C GLN A 146 11.39 13.04 -0.31
N ASN A 147 10.39 13.46 -1.08
CA ASN A 147 10.38 14.71 -1.82
C ASN A 147 9.83 15.91 -1.02
N GLY A 148 9.39 15.69 0.23
CA GLY A 148 8.78 16.73 1.06
C GLY A 148 7.41 17.19 0.57
N THR A 149 6.69 16.36 -0.20
CA THR A 149 5.34 16.63 -0.69
C THR A 149 4.30 15.82 0.09
N GLU A 150 3.04 16.24 0.03
CA GLU A 150 1.93 15.49 0.63
C GLU A 150 1.60 14.25 -0.24
N PRO A 151 1.47 13.05 0.37
CA PRO A 151 1.06 11.85 -0.35
C PRO A 151 -0.42 11.91 -0.75
N ASP A 152 -0.77 11.30 -1.88
CA ASP A 152 -2.17 11.12 -2.26
C ASP A 152 -2.85 10.12 -1.31
N SER A 153 -3.80 10.61 -0.52
CA SER A 153 -4.50 9.78 0.46
C SER A 153 -5.52 8.84 -0.16
N GLY A 154 -5.87 9.03 -1.44
CA GLY A 154 -6.86 8.23 -2.15
C GLY A 154 -8.31 8.55 -1.79
N PRO A 155 -9.27 7.92 -2.49
CA PRO A 155 -10.70 8.15 -2.31
C PRO A 155 -11.27 7.57 -1.00
N GLY A 156 -10.51 6.73 -0.29
CA GLY A 156 -10.98 6.03 0.91
C GLY A 156 -11.96 4.90 0.58
N PHE A 157 -12.69 4.39 1.58
CA PHE A 157 -13.66 3.32 1.36
C PHE A 157 -15.04 3.93 1.09
N ALA A 158 -15.55 3.77 -0.13
CA ALA A 158 -16.90 4.21 -0.49
C ALA A 158 -17.96 3.46 0.37
N GLY A 159 -18.63 4.20 1.26
CA GLY A 159 -19.61 3.63 2.20
C GLY A 159 -20.16 4.60 3.24
N ILE A 160 -19.41 5.63 3.66
CA ILE A 160 -19.88 6.73 4.50
C ILE A 160 -19.12 7.99 4.10
N VAL A 161 -19.82 9.01 3.61
CA VAL A 161 -19.25 10.36 3.45
C VAL A 161 -19.15 10.95 4.87
N GLY A 162 -17.98 10.89 5.47
CA GLY A 162 -17.73 11.42 6.81
C GLY A 162 -16.25 11.78 6.99
N ASP A 163 -15.99 13.08 6.98
CA ASP A 163 -14.77 13.81 7.35
C ASP A 163 -13.45 13.05 7.47
N THR A 164 -12.51 13.44 6.62
CA THR A 164 -11.07 13.17 6.74
C THR A 164 -10.58 13.46 8.16
N HIS A 165 -10.24 12.42 8.91
CA HIS A 165 -9.53 12.57 10.19
C HIS A 165 -8.10 13.07 9.92
N LYS A 166 -7.94 14.39 10.07
CA LYS A 166 -6.64 15.06 10.14
C LYS A 166 -5.95 14.68 11.46
N SER A 167 -5.09 13.66 11.43
CA SER A 167 -4.23 13.31 12.57
C SER A 167 -2.83 13.88 12.34
N ALA A 168 -2.60 15.07 12.92
CA ALA A 168 -1.27 15.53 13.28
C ALA A 168 -1.17 15.40 14.81
N ASP A 169 -0.40 14.42 15.29
CA ASP A 169 0.29 14.61 16.56
C ASP A 169 1.66 13.97 16.52
N THR A 170 2.61 14.73 17.02
CA THR A 170 4.04 14.66 16.79
C THR A 170 4.69 14.14 18.06
N ARG A 171 5.36 12.99 18.01
CA ARG A 171 6.40 12.67 19.00
C ARG A 171 7.44 11.71 18.44
N ALA A 172 8.45 12.29 17.81
CA ALA A 172 9.73 11.64 17.61
C ALA A 172 10.54 11.78 18.90
N GLU A 173 10.94 10.66 19.51
CA GLU A 173 11.96 10.66 20.56
C GLU A 173 13.33 10.34 19.94
N GLU A 174 14.25 11.26 20.16
CA GLU A 174 15.67 11.23 19.83
C GLU A 174 16.40 10.14 20.62
N ASN A 175 17.35 9.46 19.97
CA ASN A 175 18.60 9.10 20.65
C ASN A 175 19.75 8.93 19.64
N SER A 176 20.69 9.87 19.70
CA SER A 176 22.01 9.82 19.06
C SER A 176 22.95 8.87 19.82
N PRO A 177 24.09 8.46 19.22
CA PRO A 177 25.31 9.25 19.44
C PRO A 177 26.19 9.45 18.20
N GLU A 178 27.02 10.50 18.32
CA GLU A 178 28.05 11.01 17.41
C GLU A 178 29.12 10.00 16.95
N GLY A 179 29.67 10.27 15.77
CA GLY A 179 30.89 9.69 15.23
C GLY A 179 31.29 10.36 13.91
N THR A 180 32.20 11.32 13.98
CA THR A 180 32.77 12.20 12.95
C THR A 180 33.41 11.51 11.73
N SER A 181 33.33 12.13 10.53
CA SER A 181 34.49 12.56 9.70
C SER A 181 34.24 12.61 8.17
N GLU A 182 34.26 13.85 7.65
CA GLU A 182 34.88 14.37 6.40
C GLU A 182 34.47 13.94 4.97
N ALA A 183 33.93 14.95 4.26
CA ALA A 183 34.35 15.55 2.98
C ALA A 183 34.38 14.74 1.66
N GLY A 184 33.66 15.27 0.65
CA GLY A 184 33.82 14.90 -0.75
C GLY A 184 32.80 15.55 -1.70
N THR A 185 33.17 16.69 -2.26
CA THR A 185 32.48 17.53 -3.26
C THR A 185 32.31 16.82 -4.63
N SER A 186 31.17 16.97 -5.32
CA SER A 186 31.09 17.50 -6.71
C SER A 186 29.67 17.46 -7.28
N ALA A 187 29.38 18.46 -8.12
CA ALA A 187 28.09 18.79 -8.74
C ALA A 187 27.89 18.19 -10.15
N ALA A 188 26.76 18.59 -10.76
CA ALA A 188 26.25 18.38 -12.13
C ALA A 188 25.43 17.07 -12.31
N GLY A 189 24.18 17.06 -12.79
CA GLY A 189 23.39 18.05 -13.53
C GLY A 189 22.81 17.35 -14.77
N SER A 190 21.49 17.25 -14.90
CA SER A 190 20.81 17.26 -16.21
C SER A 190 19.30 17.39 -16.03
N ALA A 191 18.79 18.54 -16.43
CA ALA A 191 17.38 18.83 -16.60
C ALA A 191 16.91 18.34 -17.97
N ALA A 192 15.74 17.72 -18.04
CA ALA A 192 15.04 17.48 -19.30
C ALA A 192 13.54 17.84 -19.14
N SER A 193 13.27 19.09 -19.51
CA SER A 193 12.05 19.67 -20.07
C SER A 193 10.74 18.88 -19.97
N GLU A 194 9.85 19.41 -19.14
CA GLU A 194 8.39 19.20 -19.23
C GLU A 194 7.86 19.73 -20.58
N LYS A 195 7.00 18.95 -21.23
CA LYS A 195 6.09 19.42 -22.27
C LYS A 195 4.67 19.23 -21.76
N SER A 196 3.88 20.29 -21.86
CA SER A 196 2.50 20.41 -21.39
C SER A 196 1.64 19.24 -21.83
N ALA A 197 1.05 18.53 -20.87
CA ALA A 197 0.01 17.55 -21.12
C ALA A 197 -1.30 18.28 -21.41
N GLU A 198 -1.75 18.22 -22.65
CA GLU A 198 -3.14 18.51 -23.02
C GLU A 198 -4.07 17.53 -22.29
N ASP A 199 -5.30 17.97 -22.00
CA ASP A 199 -6.35 17.26 -21.25
C ASP A 199 -6.49 15.79 -21.69
N THR A 200 -5.77 14.91 -21.01
CA THR A 200 -5.78 13.47 -21.27
C THR A 200 -6.80 12.84 -20.33
N VAL A 201 -7.94 12.43 -20.87
CA VAL A 201 -8.92 11.64 -20.12
C VAL A 201 -8.51 10.17 -20.15
N ARG A 202 -8.24 9.59 -18.98
CA ARG A 202 -7.97 8.16 -18.83
C ARG A 202 -9.29 7.41 -18.72
N ILE A 203 -9.50 6.44 -19.61
CA ILE A 203 -10.69 5.60 -19.64
C ILE A 203 -10.28 4.16 -19.36
N TRP A 204 -11.04 3.48 -18.53
CA TRP A 204 -10.89 2.05 -18.25
C TRP A 204 -12.10 1.31 -18.79
N ALA A 205 -11.87 0.17 -19.41
CA ALA A 205 -12.92 -0.72 -19.90
C ALA A 205 -12.55 -2.16 -19.60
N ASP A 206 -13.49 -2.92 -19.05
CA ASP A 206 -13.32 -4.35 -18.86
C ASP A 206 -13.33 -5.05 -20.22
N VAL A 207 -12.23 -5.73 -20.54
CA VAL A 207 -12.08 -6.51 -21.76
C VAL A 207 -12.21 -7.99 -21.40
N PRO A 208 -13.14 -8.73 -22.02
CA PRO A 208 -13.24 -10.18 -21.86
C PRO A 208 -11.89 -10.87 -22.04
N ARG A 209 -11.60 -11.90 -21.21
CA ARG A 209 -10.27 -12.54 -21.13
C ARG A 209 -9.81 -13.11 -22.47
N ASP A 210 -10.73 -13.67 -23.25
CA ASP A 210 -10.51 -14.17 -24.60
C ASP A 210 -10.10 -13.05 -25.56
N LEU A 211 -10.78 -11.91 -25.50
CA LEU A 211 -10.44 -10.74 -26.31
C LEU A 211 -9.08 -10.15 -25.90
N ALA A 212 -8.79 -10.04 -24.60
CA ALA A 212 -7.49 -9.58 -24.12
C ALA A 212 -6.35 -10.51 -24.57
N SER A 213 -6.59 -11.83 -24.56
CA SER A 213 -5.63 -12.83 -25.03
C SER A 213 -5.38 -12.71 -26.54
N ALA A 214 -6.44 -12.51 -27.33
CA ALA A 214 -6.33 -12.32 -28.78
C ALA A 214 -5.55 -11.04 -29.14
N ILE A 215 -5.81 -9.93 -28.43
CA ILE A 215 -5.07 -8.67 -28.59
C ILE A 215 -3.58 -8.86 -28.27
N ALA A 216 -3.27 -9.57 -27.19
CA ALA A 216 -1.88 -9.84 -26.79
C ALA A 216 -1.15 -10.80 -27.74
N GLU A 217 -1.85 -11.73 -28.38
CA GLU A 217 -1.29 -12.61 -29.41
C GLU A 217 -1.01 -11.86 -30.71
N GLN A 218 -1.95 -11.01 -31.13
CA GLN A 218 -1.81 -10.21 -32.35
C GLN A 218 -0.73 -9.12 -32.20
N ALA A 219 -0.64 -8.47 -31.04
CA ALA A 219 0.45 -7.53 -30.77
C ALA A 219 1.83 -8.21 -30.85
N ARG A 220 1.93 -9.46 -30.37
CA ARG A 220 3.16 -10.27 -30.46
C ARG A 220 3.50 -10.66 -31.89
N SER A 221 2.52 -11.00 -32.73
CA SER A 221 2.76 -11.32 -34.14
C SER A 221 3.24 -10.11 -34.94
N GLU A 222 2.83 -8.91 -34.54
CA GLU A 222 3.24 -7.62 -35.13
C GLU A 222 4.48 -7.00 -34.47
N GLY A 223 5.05 -7.64 -33.44
CA GLY A 223 6.27 -7.18 -32.77
C GLY A 223 6.10 -5.90 -31.95
N VAL A 224 4.88 -5.55 -31.55
CA VAL A 224 4.54 -4.35 -30.78
C VAL A 224 4.02 -4.71 -29.39
N ARG A 225 4.07 -3.76 -28.45
CA ARG A 225 3.51 -4.01 -27.11
C ARG A 225 1.97 -4.00 -27.18
N PRO A 226 1.26 -4.84 -26.40
CA PRO A 226 -0.20 -4.91 -26.44
C PRO A 226 -0.92 -3.57 -26.26
N GLN A 227 -0.38 -2.67 -25.42
CA GLN A 227 -0.92 -1.33 -25.21
C GLN A 227 -0.76 -0.41 -26.44
N ASP A 228 0.33 -0.53 -27.18
CA ASP A 228 0.57 0.27 -28.39
C ASP A 228 -0.31 -0.25 -29.54
N TYR A 229 -0.46 -1.58 -29.62
CA TYR A 229 -1.36 -2.23 -30.57
C TYR A 229 -2.82 -1.82 -30.32
N LEU A 230 -3.26 -1.86 -29.06
CA LEU A 230 -4.60 -1.45 -28.67
C LEU A 230 -4.85 0.05 -28.94
N ALA A 231 -3.89 0.92 -28.64
CA ALA A 231 -3.96 2.34 -28.97
C ALA A 231 -4.13 2.54 -30.48
N GLY A 232 -3.36 1.82 -31.30
CA GLY A 232 -3.49 1.86 -32.76
C GLY A 232 -4.84 1.36 -33.29
N LEU A 233 -5.45 0.34 -32.64
CA LEU A 233 -6.80 -0.10 -32.98
C LEU A 233 -7.85 0.98 -32.67
N VAL A 234 -7.75 1.63 -31.50
CA VAL A 234 -8.65 2.72 -31.09
C VAL A 234 -8.50 3.91 -32.04
N GLU A 235 -7.28 4.31 -32.38
CA GLU A 235 -7.04 5.41 -33.33
C GLU A 235 -7.63 5.12 -34.72
N LYS A 236 -7.51 3.88 -35.22
CA LYS A 236 -8.11 3.46 -36.49
C LYS A 236 -9.64 3.48 -36.42
N ALA A 237 -10.23 3.05 -35.30
CA ALA A 237 -11.67 3.01 -35.11
C ALA A 237 -12.29 4.42 -34.96
N VAL A 238 -11.54 5.40 -34.45
CA VAL A 238 -11.99 6.79 -34.32
C VAL A 238 -11.86 7.57 -35.63
N ARG A 239 -10.94 7.16 -36.53
CA ARG A 239 -10.67 7.84 -37.81
C ARG A 239 -11.43 7.27 -39.02
N GLY A 240 -12.08 6.12 -38.89
CA GLY A 240 -12.87 5.47 -39.94
C GLY A 240 -14.36 5.68 -39.75
#